data_AF-A0A945ZHY5-F1
#
_entry.id   AF-A0A945ZHY5-F1
#
_cell.length_a   1.000
_cell.length_b   1.000
_cell.length_c   1.000
_cell.angle_alpha   90.00
_cell.angle_beta   90.00
_cell.angle_gamma   90.00
#
_symmetry.space_group_name_H-M   'P 1'
#
loop_
_entity.id
_entity.type
_entity.pdbx_description
1 polymer ?
#
loop_
_entity_poly.entity_id
_entity_poly.type
_entity_poly.pdbx_seq_one_letter_code
_entity_poly.pdbx_strand_id
1 'polypeptide(L)'
;MDETPSAEIPSADYRKAPAHIAADILLEIEAVHIRPDDPFTFTSGRLSPVYVDCRKIISFPRARARLMDMGVDMLAQIAGLEEFDAIAGGETAGIPFAAWIAERLGLPMLYVRKQPKGFGRNARIEGTFEDGARILLVEDLATDGGSKLGFIDAIREAGGEIAHCFVVFHYGNFPESITNMAEKGVALHGLCTWWDVLAAAETRGYTADQLNQVRSFLRDPDGWAEARDTVEV
;
A
#
# COMPACT_ATOMS: atom_id res chain seq x y z
N MET A 1 49.35 -14.60 -6.40
CA MET A 1 48.27 -14.00 -7.20
C MET A 1 47.23 -13.62 -6.19
N ASP A 2 47.16 -12.32 -5.94
CA ASP A 2 46.37 -11.70 -4.89
C ASP A 2 44.94 -11.57 -5.43
N GLU A 3 44.00 -12.35 -4.88
CA GLU A 3 42.58 -12.21 -5.20
C GLU A 3 42.05 -10.99 -4.45
N THR A 4 41.97 -9.86 -5.16
CA THR A 4 41.18 -8.71 -4.73
C THR A 4 39.75 -9.17 -4.41
N PRO A 5 39.19 -8.86 -3.23
CA PRO A 5 37.78 -9.10 -2.96
C PRO A 5 36.96 -8.22 -3.91
N SER A 6 36.04 -8.85 -4.65
CA SER A 6 34.96 -8.18 -5.37
C SER A 6 34.20 -7.30 -4.38
N ALA A 7 34.42 -5.99 -4.46
CA ALA A 7 33.59 -5.02 -3.75
C ALA A 7 32.18 -5.13 -4.32
N GLU A 8 31.27 -5.77 -3.59
CA GLU A 8 29.85 -5.65 -3.84
C GLU A 8 29.50 -4.15 -3.84
N ILE A 9 29.13 -3.65 -5.01
CA ILE A 9 28.53 -2.32 -5.14
C ILE A 9 27.24 -2.38 -4.33
N PRO A 10 27.04 -1.53 -3.30
CA PRO A 10 25.78 -1.51 -2.57
C PRO A 10 24.67 -1.28 -3.58
N SER A 11 23.77 -2.24 -3.77
CA SER A 11 22.58 -2.01 -4.56
C SER A 11 21.85 -0.85 -3.88
N ALA A 12 21.81 0.31 -4.54
CA ALA A 12 21.04 1.43 -4.04
C ALA A 12 19.62 0.91 -3.81
N ASP A 13 19.08 1.09 -2.60
CA ASP A 13 17.70 0.73 -2.30
C ASP A 13 16.80 1.60 -3.19
N TYR A 14 16.49 1.07 -4.37
CA TYR A 14 15.85 1.73 -5.50
C TYR A 14 14.43 2.19 -5.16
N ARG A 15 13.89 1.75 -4.02
CA ARG A 15 12.61 2.19 -3.47
C ARG A 15 12.72 3.50 -2.69
N LYS A 16 13.88 3.87 -2.15
CA LYS A 16 14.00 5.04 -1.25
C LYS A 16 13.58 6.35 -1.91
N ALA A 17 14.03 6.61 -3.15
CA ALA A 17 13.69 7.85 -3.84
C ALA A 17 12.20 7.90 -4.26
N PRO A 18 11.62 6.86 -4.91
CA PRO A 18 10.19 6.82 -5.21
C PRO A 18 9.29 6.89 -3.96
N ALA A 19 9.65 6.21 -2.88
CA ALA A 19 8.88 6.21 -1.64
C ALA A 19 8.88 7.60 -0.97
N HIS A 20 10.03 8.28 -0.93
CA HIS A 20 10.10 9.65 -0.42
C HIS A 20 9.27 10.62 -1.28
N ILE A 21 9.36 10.52 -2.61
CA ILE A 21 8.54 11.35 -3.51
C ILE A 21 7.05 11.06 -3.33
N ALA A 22 6.67 9.79 -3.17
CA ALA A 22 5.28 9.42 -2.91
C ALA A 22 4.80 10.01 -1.57
N ALA A 23 5.58 9.91 -0.50
CA ALA A 23 5.29 10.52 0.79
C ALA A 23 5.09 12.04 0.67
N ASP A 24 5.98 12.73 -0.04
CA ASP A 24 5.88 14.17 -0.28
C ASP A 24 4.60 14.56 -1.02
N ILE A 25 4.25 13.81 -2.08
CA ILE A 25 3.01 14.02 -2.83
C ILE A 25 1.80 13.84 -1.90
N LEU A 26 1.78 12.78 -1.10
CA LEU A 26 0.65 12.47 -0.21
C LEU A 26 0.47 13.52 0.90
N LEU A 27 1.56 14.08 1.42
CA LEU A 27 1.55 15.21 2.35
C LEU A 27 1.07 16.50 1.65
N GLU A 28 1.56 16.77 0.43
CA GLU A 28 1.21 17.98 -0.32
C GLU A 28 -0.28 18.05 -0.67
N ILE A 29 -0.89 16.94 -1.10
CA ILE A 29 -2.31 16.88 -1.47
C ILE A 29 -3.23 16.64 -0.25
N GLU A 30 -2.67 16.61 0.95
CA GLU A 30 -3.38 16.30 2.19
C GLU A 30 -4.14 14.97 2.12
N ALA A 31 -3.56 13.97 1.46
CA ALA A 31 -4.01 12.58 1.56
C ALA A 31 -3.45 11.93 2.83
N VAL A 32 -2.34 12.44 3.35
CA VAL A 32 -1.74 12.09 4.63
C VAL A 32 -1.74 13.31 5.55
N HIS A 33 -2.10 13.09 6.82
CA HIS A 33 -2.07 14.10 7.86
C HIS A 33 -1.28 13.62 9.08
N ILE A 34 -0.51 14.54 9.67
CA ILE A 34 0.22 14.35 10.93
C ILE A 34 -0.26 15.42 11.92
N ARG A 35 -0.90 15.00 13.01
CA ARG A 35 -1.48 15.84 14.07
C ARG A 35 -1.27 15.22 15.47
N PRO A 36 -0.04 15.17 15.98
CA PRO A 36 0.24 14.61 17.31
C PRO A 36 -0.32 15.45 18.47
N ASP A 37 -0.47 16.76 18.27
CA ASP A 37 -0.97 17.69 19.29
C ASP A 37 -2.51 17.68 19.39
N ASP A 38 -3.19 17.33 18.29
CA ASP A 38 -4.66 17.25 18.19
C ASP A 38 -5.06 15.99 17.39
N PRO A 39 -4.97 14.80 18.03
CA PRO A 39 -5.10 13.51 17.36
C PRO A 39 -6.49 13.26 16.76
N PHE A 40 -6.53 12.45 15.71
CA PHE A 40 -7.78 11.96 15.14
C PHE A 40 -8.44 10.95 16.07
N THR A 41 -9.77 10.99 16.18
CA THR A 41 -10.57 9.94 16.82
C THR A 41 -11.20 9.06 15.74
N PHE A 42 -10.82 7.78 15.71
CA PHE A 42 -11.44 6.82 14.80
C PHE A 42 -12.82 6.40 15.30
N THR A 43 -13.61 5.78 14.43
CA THR A 43 -14.96 5.29 14.79
C THR A 43 -14.95 4.23 15.90
N SER A 44 -13.80 3.58 16.13
CA SER A 44 -13.56 2.68 17.27
C SER A 44 -13.32 3.41 18.60
N GLY A 45 -13.20 4.74 18.60
CA GLY A 45 -12.78 5.56 19.74
C GLY A 45 -11.27 5.67 19.91
N ARG A 46 -10.47 4.88 19.17
CA ARG A 46 -9.00 4.95 19.25
C ARG A 46 -8.49 6.29 18.72
N LEU A 47 -7.51 6.86 19.43
CA LEU A 47 -6.78 8.05 19.00
C LEU A 47 -5.66 7.67 18.03
N SER A 48 -5.40 8.54 17.06
CA SER A 48 -4.27 8.40 16.14
C SER A 48 -3.68 9.77 15.82
N PRO A 49 -2.36 9.97 15.99
CA PRO A 49 -1.70 11.21 15.59
C PRO A 49 -1.54 11.31 14.07
N VAL A 50 -1.94 10.28 13.32
CA VAL A 50 -1.82 10.22 11.86
C VAL A 50 -3.11 9.75 11.20
N TYR A 51 -3.36 10.22 9.98
CA TYR A 51 -4.50 9.79 9.18
C TYR A 51 -4.10 9.73 7.70
N VAL A 52 -4.57 8.70 6.99
CA VAL A 52 -4.36 8.55 5.56
C VAL A 52 -5.69 8.23 4.86
N ASP A 53 -5.95 8.94 3.76
CA ASP A 53 -7.04 8.66 2.84
C ASP A 53 -6.53 8.69 1.39
N CYS A 54 -6.16 7.51 0.88
CA CYS A 54 -5.66 7.37 -0.48
C CYS A 54 -6.75 7.69 -1.54
N ARG A 55 -8.04 7.68 -1.20
CA ARG A 55 -9.10 8.00 -2.16
C ARG A 55 -9.04 9.45 -2.61
N LYS A 56 -8.48 10.37 -1.80
CA LYS A 56 -8.25 11.76 -2.20
C LYS A 56 -7.38 11.86 -3.46
N ILE A 57 -6.43 10.94 -3.66
CA ILE A 57 -5.47 10.95 -4.77
C ILE A 57 -6.19 11.05 -6.12
N ILE A 58 -7.37 10.44 -6.28
CA ILE A 58 -8.11 10.42 -7.53
C ILE A 58 -8.47 11.82 -8.03
N SER A 59 -8.59 12.79 -7.11
CA SER A 59 -8.95 14.19 -7.37
C SER A 59 -7.77 15.06 -7.82
N PHE A 60 -6.54 14.54 -7.84
CA PHE A 60 -5.33 15.30 -8.14
C PHE A 60 -4.62 14.71 -9.38
N PRO A 61 -4.88 15.23 -10.60
CA PRO A 61 -4.42 14.63 -11.84
C PRO A 61 -2.90 14.44 -11.96
N ARG A 62 -2.11 15.42 -11.52
CA ARG A 62 -0.63 15.32 -11.54
C ARG A 62 -0.11 14.32 -10.51
N ALA A 63 -0.67 14.34 -9.30
CA ALA A 63 -0.29 13.43 -8.22
C ALA A 63 -0.61 11.98 -8.59
N ARG A 64 -1.84 11.68 -9.02
CA ARG A 64 -2.23 10.33 -9.41
C ARG A 64 -1.40 9.79 -10.58
N ALA A 65 -1.14 10.61 -11.60
CA ALA A 65 -0.30 10.18 -12.73
C ALA A 65 1.10 9.79 -12.24
N ARG A 66 1.74 10.66 -11.45
CA ARG A 66 3.09 10.42 -10.94
C ARG A 66 3.17 9.19 -10.03
N LEU A 67 2.20 9.00 -9.14
CA LEU A 67 2.15 7.84 -8.24
C LEU A 67 1.96 6.53 -9.02
N MET A 68 1.13 6.52 -10.06
CA MET A 68 0.92 5.33 -10.90
C MET A 68 2.15 5.00 -11.75
N ASP A 69 2.83 6.01 -12.31
CA ASP A 69 4.07 5.81 -13.05
C ASP A 69 5.14 5.17 -12.13
N MET A 70 5.33 5.70 -10.92
CA MET A 70 6.26 5.12 -9.94
C MET A 70 5.85 3.72 -9.48
N GLY A 71 4.55 3.45 -9.34
CA GLY A 71 4.03 2.13 -9.00
C GLY A 71 4.33 1.08 -10.07
N VAL A 72 4.15 1.43 -11.35
CA VAL A 72 4.48 0.56 -12.48
C VAL A 72 5.98 0.33 -12.58
N ASP A 73 6.80 1.37 -12.44
CA ASP A 73 8.26 1.24 -12.41
C ASP A 73 8.71 0.30 -11.29
N MET A 74 8.13 0.42 -10.10
CA MET A 74 8.42 -0.47 -8.97
C MET A 74 8.05 -1.93 -9.27
N LEU A 75 6.86 -2.17 -9.84
CA LEU A 75 6.41 -3.51 -10.22
C LEU A 75 7.33 -4.14 -11.28
N ALA A 76 7.75 -3.35 -12.28
CA ALA A 76 8.69 -3.79 -13.30
C ALA A 76 10.03 -4.25 -12.71
N GLN A 77 10.53 -3.55 -11.69
CA GLN A 77 11.79 -3.90 -11.02
C GLN A 77 11.66 -5.13 -10.11
N ILE A 78 10.51 -5.32 -9.45
CA ILE A 78 10.32 -6.40 -8.47
C ILE A 78 10.00 -7.74 -9.15
N ALA A 79 9.10 -7.72 -10.13
CA ALA A 79 8.52 -8.92 -10.72
C ALA A 79 8.84 -9.07 -12.21
N GLY A 80 9.08 -7.96 -12.91
CA GLY A 80 9.09 -7.91 -14.36
C GLY A 80 7.70 -7.65 -14.93
N LEU A 81 7.63 -6.97 -16.08
CA LEU A 81 6.35 -6.59 -16.70
C LEU A 81 5.59 -7.78 -17.27
N GLU A 82 6.30 -8.83 -17.67
CA GLU A 82 5.72 -10.07 -18.21
C GLU A 82 5.17 -11.00 -17.12
N GLU A 83 5.19 -10.62 -15.84
CA GLU A 83 4.69 -11.44 -14.73
C GLU A 83 3.16 -11.40 -14.62
N PHE A 84 2.50 -10.44 -15.28
CA PHE A 84 1.07 -10.19 -15.10
C PHE A 84 0.30 -10.35 -16.41
N ASP A 85 -0.81 -11.08 -16.36
CA ASP A 85 -1.73 -11.27 -17.48
C ASP A 85 -2.99 -10.38 -17.34
N ALA A 86 -3.33 -9.97 -16.11
CA ALA A 86 -4.41 -9.01 -15.85
C ALA A 86 -4.26 -8.31 -14.49
N ILE A 87 -4.96 -7.19 -14.33
CA ILE A 87 -4.96 -6.36 -13.12
C ILE A 87 -6.34 -6.40 -12.44
N ALA A 88 -6.37 -6.68 -11.15
CA ALA A 88 -7.60 -6.72 -10.36
C ALA A 88 -7.64 -5.61 -9.30
N GLY A 89 -8.65 -4.74 -9.36
CA GLY A 89 -8.93 -3.78 -8.29
C GLY A 89 -9.78 -4.38 -7.19
N GLY A 90 -9.38 -4.24 -5.93
CA GLY A 90 -10.28 -4.56 -4.81
C GLY A 90 -11.40 -3.55 -4.68
N GLU A 91 -12.63 -4.03 -4.45
CA GLU A 91 -13.78 -3.15 -4.25
C GLU A 91 -13.64 -2.37 -2.93
N THR A 92 -13.82 -1.04 -2.90
CA THR A 92 -14.04 -0.11 -4.01
C THR A 92 -12.80 0.73 -4.32
N ALA A 93 -11.97 0.98 -3.30
CA ALA A 93 -10.91 1.97 -3.38
C ALA A 93 -9.73 1.54 -4.25
N GLY A 94 -9.50 0.25 -4.46
CA GLY A 94 -8.49 -0.27 -5.39
C GLY A 94 -8.82 -0.05 -6.87
N ILE A 95 -10.11 0.07 -7.21
CA ILE A 95 -10.59 0.11 -8.61
C ILE A 95 -9.94 1.23 -9.44
N PRO A 96 -9.88 2.51 -8.98
CA PRO A 96 -9.27 3.58 -9.78
C PRO A 96 -7.78 3.33 -10.07
N PHE A 97 -7.04 2.86 -9.07
CA PHE A 97 -5.61 2.58 -9.20
C PHE A 97 -5.36 1.39 -10.13
N ALA A 98 -6.16 0.33 -10.00
CA ALA A 98 -6.12 -0.83 -10.89
C ALA A 98 -6.36 -0.42 -12.35
N ALA A 99 -7.31 0.48 -12.61
CA ALA A 99 -7.60 0.97 -13.95
C ALA A 99 -6.40 1.69 -14.58
N TRP A 100 -5.72 2.55 -13.82
CA TRP A 100 -4.56 3.31 -14.31
C TRP A 100 -3.31 2.46 -14.45
N ILE A 101 -3.15 1.43 -13.63
CA ILE A 101 -2.05 0.46 -13.77
C ILE A 101 -2.30 -0.44 -14.98
N ALA A 102 -3.52 -0.96 -15.15
CA ALA A 102 -3.90 -1.76 -16.32
C ALA A 102 -3.67 -1.00 -17.63
N GLU A 103 -4.07 0.29 -17.68
CA GLU A 103 -3.87 1.16 -18.83
C GLU A 103 -2.38 1.36 -19.18
N ARG A 104 -1.53 1.60 -18.18
CA ARG A 104 -0.07 1.75 -18.37
C ARG A 104 0.60 0.47 -18.84
N LEU A 105 0.13 -0.67 -18.35
CA LEU A 105 0.68 -1.98 -18.68
C LEU A 105 0.10 -2.56 -19.97
N GLY A 106 -0.98 -1.97 -20.52
CA GLY A 106 -1.68 -2.52 -21.67
C GLY A 106 -2.36 -3.85 -21.38
N LEU A 107 -2.75 -4.11 -20.12
CA LEU A 107 -3.31 -5.39 -19.67
C LEU A 107 -4.83 -5.30 -19.44
N PRO A 108 -5.56 -6.44 -19.56
CA PRO A 108 -6.94 -6.55 -19.11
C PRO A 108 -7.12 -6.10 -17.65
N MET A 109 -8.27 -5.48 -17.38
CA MET A 109 -8.67 -5.08 -16.03
C MET A 109 -9.91 -5.84 -15.58
N LEU A 110 -9.91 -6.28 -14.33
CA LEU A 110 -11.07 -6.76 -13.58
C LEU A 110 -11.17 -6.04 -12.24
N TYR A 111 -12.27 -6.27 -11.51
CA TYR A 111 -12.35 -5.92 -10.11
C TYR A 111 -13.03 -7.02 -9.29
N VAL A 112 -12.68 -7.07 -8.00
CA VAL A 112 -13.13 -8.10 -7.07
C VAL A 112 -14.09 -7.49 -6.06
N ARG A 113 -15.33 -7.98 -6.04
CA ARG A 113 -16.35 -7.58 -5.08
C ARG A 113 -16.02 -8.08 -3.68
N LYS A 114 -16.38 -7.29 -2.66
CA LYS A 114 -16.32 -7.74 -1.27
C LYS A 114 -17.31 -8.86 -0.98
N GLN A 115 -18.48 -8.82 -1.63
CA GLN A 115 -19.56 -9.79 -1.47
C GLN A 115 -19.95 -10.39 -2.83
N PRO A 116 -20.29 -11.69 -2.87
CA PRO A 116 -20.70 -12.34 -4.12
C PRO A 116 -22.01 -11.75 -4.65
N LYS A 117 -22.13 -11.72 -5.97
CA LYS A 117 -23.35 -11.39 -6.70
C LYS A 117 -23.75 -12.59 -7.55
N GLY A 118 -24.90 -13.19 -7.25
CA GLY A 118 -25.37 -14.38 -7.93
C GLY A 118 -24.65 -15.65 -7.47
N PHE A 119 -24.49 -16.62 -8.38
CA PHE A 119 -23.94 -17.94 -8.08
C PHE A 119 -22.80 -18.29 -9.03
N GLY A 120 -21.96 -19.25 -8.63
CA GLY A 120 -20.85 -19.78 -9.43
C GLY A 120 -19.49 -19.23 -9.02
N ARG A 121 -18.42 -19.83 -9.59
CA ARG A 121 -17.02 -19.52 -9.23
C ARG A 121 -16.62 -18.06 -9.45
N ASN A 122 -17.31 -17.37 -10.36
CA ASN A 122 -17.03 -15.97 -10.71
C ASN A 122 -17.94 -14.98 -9.98
N ALA A 123 -18.69 -15.39 -8.95
CA ALA A 123 -19.68 -14.53 -8.29
C ALA A 123 -19.09 -13.24 -7.68
N ARG A 124 -17.77 -13.18 -7.44
CA ARG A 124 -17.07 -11.99 -6.95
C ARG A 124 -16.26 -11.25 -8.02
N ILE A 125 -16.13 -11.78 -9.23
CA ILE A 125 -15.32 -11.19 -10.28
C ILE A 125 -16.20 -10.41 -11.25
N GLU A 126 -15.77 -9.20 -11.59
CA GLU A 126 -16.35 -8.37 -12.62
C GLU A 126 -15.27 -8.04 -13.66
N GLY A 127 -15.54 -8.35 -14.93
CA GLY A 127 -14.51 -8.47 -15.97
C GLY A 127 -14.30 -9.94 -16.38
N THR A 128 -13.25 -10.21 -17.15
CA THR A 128 -12.93 -11.57 -17.62
C THR A 128 -11.42 -11.77 -17.73
N PHE A 129 -10.98 -13.00 -17.53
CA PHE A 129 -9.60 -13.46 -17.69
C PHE A 129 -9.61 -14.96 -18.02
N GLU A 130 -8.51 -15.48 -18.56
CA GLU A 130 -8.36 -16.91 -18.89
C GLU A 130 -7.98 -17.73 -17.66
N ASP A 131 -8.44 -18.99 -17.56
CA ASP A 131 -8.04 -19.87 -16.45
C ASP A 131 -6.50 -19.99 -16.41
N GLY A 132 -5.93 -19.80 -15.21
CA GLY A 132 -4.48 -19.76 -15.00
C GLY A 132 -3.83 -18.38 -15.19
N ALA A 133 -4.58 -17.33 -15.55
CA ALA A 133 -4.03 -15.98 -15.69
C ALA A 133 -3.40 -15.49 -14.38
N ARG A 134 -2.20 -14.88 -14.47
CA ARG A 134 -1.46 -14.29 -13.36
C ARG A 134 -1.98 -12.89 -13.07
N ILE A 135 -2.66 -12.74 -11.94
CA ILE A 135 -3.39 -11.54 -11.58
C ILE A 135 -2.60 -10.71 -10.56
N LEU A 136 -2.36 -9.43 -10.86
CA LEU A 136 -1.93 -8.46 -9.86
C LEU A 136 -3.15 -7.92 -9.12
N LEU A 137 -3.22 -8.11 -7.80
CA LEU A 137 -4.20 -7.39 -6.96
C LEU A 137 -3.69 -5.97 -6.69
N VAL A 138 -4.52 -4.98 -6.94
CA VAL A 138 -4.24 -3.56 -6.69
C VAL A 138 -5.28 -2.99 -5.73
N GLU A 139 -4.77 -2.33 -4.70
CA GLU A 139 -5.56 -1.67 -3.67
C GLU A 139 -4.96 -0.29 -3.36
N ASP A 140 -5.72 0.55 -2.65
CA ASP A 140 -5.24 1.89 -2.30
C ASP A 140 -4.26 1.84 -1.13
N LEU A 141 -4.59 1.08 -0.07
CA LEU A 141 -3.75 0.93 1.11
C LEU A 141 -3.82 -0.46 1.74
N ALA A 142 -2.83 -0.78 2.58
CA ALA A 142 -2.83 -1.94 3.47
C ALA A 142 -2.41 -1.55 4.89
N THR A 143 -3.25 -1.91 5.87
CA THR A 143 -2.94 -1.86 7.31
C THR A 143 -2.30 -3.19 7.75
N ASP A 144 -3.11 -4.11 8.26
CA ASP A 144 -2.76 -5.48 8.69
C ASP A 144 -2.88 -6.50 7.54
N GLY A 145 -3.27 -6.07 6.35
CA GLY A 145 -3.45 -6.91 5.16
C GLY A 145 -4.72 -7.79 5.17
N GLY A 146 -5.50 -7.84 6.26
CA GLY A 146 -6.59 -8.82 6.42
C GLY A 146 -7.68 -8.71 5.36
N SER A 147 -8.02 -7.49 4.93
CA SER A 147 -9.02 -7.25 3.88
C SER A 147 -8.65 -7.84 2.51
N LYS A 148 -7.35 -8.05 2.25
CA LYS A 148 -6.83 -8.56 0.98
C LYS A 148 -7.03 -10.07 0.84
N LEU A 149 -7.05 -10.80 1.95
CA LEU A 149 -7.15 -12.27 1.97
C LEU A 149 -8.42 -12.73 1.25
N GLY A 150 -9.54 -12.03 1.49
CA GLY A 150 -10.81 -12.33 0.83
C GLY A 150 -10.77 -12.13 -0.69
N PHE A 151 -10.01 -11.14 -1.19
CA PHE A 151 -9.84 -10.90 -2.63
C PHE A 151 -8.91 -11.93 -3.27
N ILE A 152 -7.83 -12.30 -2.59
CA ILE A 152 -6.91 -13.37 -3.02
C ILE A 152 -7.68 -14.68 -3.21
N ASP A 153 -8.49 -15.05 -2.21
CA ASP A 153 -9.28 -16.28 -2.28
C ASP A 153 -10.31 -16.21 -3.42
N ALA A 154 -10.93 -15.05 -3.66
CA ALA A 154 -11.87 -14.85 -4.77
C ALA A 154 -11.23 -15.05 -6.15
N ILE A 155 -10.02 -14.51 -6.35
CA ILE A 155 -9.27 -14.64 -7.60
C ILE A 155 -8.94 -16.12 -7.85
N ARG A 156 -8.48 -16.84 -6.82
CA ARG A 156 -8.14 -18.27 -6.91
C ARG A 156 -9.35 -19.14 -7.17
N GLU A 157 -10.46 -18.89 -6.47
CA GLU A 157 -11.74 -19.58 -6.71
C GLU A 157 -12.23 -19.40 -8.15
N ALA A 158 -12.03 -18.22 -8.73
CA ALA A 158 -12.36 -17.92 -10.12
C ALA A 158 -11.39 -18.53 -11.14
N GLY A 159 -10.28 -19.14 -10.69
CA GLY A 159 -9.30 -19.82 -11.55
C GLY A 159 -8.07 -18.99 -11.90
N GLY A 160 -7.87 -17.83 -11.27
CA GLY A 160 -6.68 -17.00 -11.47
C GLY A 160 -5.55 -17.37 -10.51
N GLU A 161 -4.32 -17.14 -10.95
CA GLU A 161 -3.12 -17.22 -10.11
C GLU A 161 -2.80 -15.85 -9.53
N ILE A 162 -2.27 -15.80 -8.32
CA ILE A 162 -1.90 -14.54 -7.67
C ILE A 162 -0.72 -14.75 -6.75
N ALA A 163 0.36 -14.02 -7.04
CA ALA A 163 1.60 -13.98 -6.27
C ALA A 163 1.97 -12.55 -5.79
N HIS A 164 1.26 -11.52 -6.27
CA HIS A 164 1.59 -10.13 -5.99
C HIS A 164 0.35 -9.29 -5.65
N CYS A 165 0.52 -8.41 -4.66
CA CYS A 165 -0.44 -7.39 -4.28
C CYS A 165 0.29 -6.04 -4.19
N PHE A 166 -0.20 -5.04 -4.90
CA PHE A 166 0.31 -3.68 -4.86
C PHE A 166 -0.64 -2.75 -4.10
N VAL A 167 -0.08 -1.89 -3.25
CA VAL A 167 -0.78 -0.78 -2.61
C VAL A 167 -0.02 0.52 -2.77
N VAL A 168 -0.75 1.63 -2.90
CA VAL A 168 -0.12 2.96 -2.88
C VAL A 168 0.48 3.23 -1.50
N PHE A 169 -0.20 2.82 -0.43
CA PHE A 169 0.25 3.06 0.94
C PHE A 169 0.21 1.80 1.80
N HIS A 170 1.36 1.34 2.28
CA HIS A 170 1.44 0.28 3.28
C HIS A 170 1.76 0.87 4.64
N TYR A 171 1.00 0.55 5.68
CA TYR A 171 1.22 1.14 7.01
C TYR A 171 2.62 0.86 7.55
N GLY A 172 3.20 -0.31 7.28
CA GLY A 172 4.58 -0.62 7.66
C GLY A 172 4.81 -0.84 9.15
N ASN A 173 3.77 -0.86 9.98
CA ASN A 173 3.86 -1.06 11.43
C ASN A 173 3.10 -2.29 11.96
N PHE A 174 2.53 -3.11 11.07
CA PHE A 174 1.91 -4.40 11.39
C PHE A 174 2.69 -5.52 10.70
N PRO A 175 3.65 -6.19 11.38
CA PRO A 175 4.43 -7.27 10.77
C PRO A 175 3.56 -8.37 10.14
N GLU A 176 2.39 -8.63 10.73
CA GLU A 176 1.41 -9.62 10.28
C GLU A 176 0.90 -9.34 8.86
N SER A 177 0.90 -8.07 8.42
CA SER A 177 0.51 -7.69 7.06
C SER A 177 1.38 -8.32 5.98
N ILE A 178 2.66 -8.56 6.28
CA ILE A 178 3.61 -9.24 5.38
C ILE A 178 3.49 -10.75 5.57
N THR A 179 3.50 -11.23 6.82
CA THR A 179 3.47 -12.66 7.13
C THR A 179 2.20 -13.34 6.61
N ASN A 180 1.02 -12.77 6.86
CA ASN A 180 -0.26 -13.36 6.43
C ASN A 180 -0.38 -13.46 4.90
N MET A 181 0.15 -12.47 4.19
CA MET A 181 0.18 -12.46 2.73
C MET A 181 1.17 -13.51 2.21
N ALA A 182 2.36 -13.60 2.81
CA ALA A 182 3.38 -14.58 2.46
C ALA A 182 2.93 -16.02 2.71
N GLU A 183 2.18 -16.29 3.79
CA GLU A 183 1.56 -17.60 4.07
C GLU A 183 0.55 -18.02 2.99
N LYS A 184 -0.10 -17.05 2.34
CA LYS A 184 -0.93 -17.28 1.16
C LYS A 184 -0.12 -17.34 -0.12
N GLY A 185 1.21 -17.21 -0.10
CA GLY A 185 2.06 -17.17 -1.29
C GLY A 185 1.95 -15.86 -2.08
N VAL A 186 1.60 -14.75 -1.42
CA VAL A 186 1.44 -13.43 -2.04
C VAL A 186 2.41 -12.43 -1.42
N ALA A 187 3.24 -11.79 -2.24
CA ALA A 187 4.09 -10.68 -1.81
C ALA A 187 3.29 -9.36 -1.81
N LEU A 188 3.32 -8.62 -0.70
CA LEU A 188 2.73 -7.29 -0.57
C LEU A 188 3.78 -6.20 -0.87
N HIS A 189 3.44 -5.32 -1.81
CA HIS A 189 4.31 -4.24 -2.28
C HIS A 189 3.64 -2.89 -2.01
N GLY A 190 4.20 -2.11 -1.09
CA GLY A 190 3.78 -0.73 -0.83
C GLY A 190 4.69 0.28 -1.53
N LEU A 191 4.11 1.23 -2.26
CA LEU A 191 4.89 2.34 -2.84
C LEU A 191 5.48 3.27 -1.77
N CYS A 192 4.75 3.46 -0.66
CA CYS A 192 5.11 4.33 0.45
C CYS A 192 4.65 3.72 1.77
N THR A 193 5.38 4.02 2.86
CA THR A 193 4.98 3.69 4.24
C THR A 193 4.94 4.90 5.16
N TRP A 194 4.43 4.71 6.39
CA TRP A 194 4.52 5.75 7.42
C TRP A 194 5.96 6.15 7.76
N TRP A 195 6.92 5.24 7.59
CA TRP A 195 8.34 5.54 7.83
C TRP A 195 8.91 6.48 6.76
N ASP A 196 8.47 6.33 5.51
CA ASP A 196 8.82 7.24 4.42
C ASP A 196 8.17 8.61 4.61
N VAL A 197 6.91 8.64 5.06
CA VAL A 197 6.20 9.87 5.47
C VAL A 197 6.94 10.61 6.57
N LEU A 198 7.40 9.90 7.60
CA LEU A 198 8.19 10.50 8.68
C LEU A 198 9.49 11.12 8.17
N ALA A 199 10.20 10.44 7.27
CA ALA A 199 11.43 10.95 6.67
C ALA A 199 11.18 12.19 5.80
N ALA A 200 10.10 12.21 5.02
CA ALA A 200 9.70 13.38 4.23
C ALA A 200 9.30 14.57 5.12
N ALA A 201 8.57 14.29 6.21
CA ALA A 201 8.06 15.29 7.14
C ALA A 201 9.16 16.09 7.87
N GLU A 202 10.37 15.55 8.02
CA GLU A 202 11.52 16.26 8.63
C GLU A 202 11.86 17.58 7.93
N THR A 203 11.54 17.70 6.64
CA THR A 203 11.79 18.91 5.86
C THR A 203 10.58 19.83 5.73
N ARG A 204 9.43 19.47 6.32
CA ARG A 204 8.13 20.16 6.14
C ARG A 204 7.67 20.96 7.37
N GLY A 205 8.60 21.32 8.26
CA GLY A 205 8.34 22.22 9.39
C GLY A 205 7.75 21.55 10.64
N TYR A 206 7.70 20.21 10.69
CA TYR A 206 7.38 19.47 11.91
C TYR A 206 8.55 19.53 12.90
N THR A 207 8.24 19.67 14.18
CA THR A 207 9.27 19.62 15.23
C THR A 207 9.74 18.19 15.48
N ALA A 208 10.95 18.04 16.03
CA ALA A 208 11.48 16.73 16.41
C ALA A 208 10.53 16.00 17.38
N ASP A 209 9.93 16.73 18.33
CA ASP A 209 9.01 16.16 19.31
C ASP A 209 7.71 15.65 18.67
N GLN A 210 7.13 16.42 17.74
CA GLN A 210 5.95 15.98 16.98
C GLN A 210 6.21 14.70 16.20
N LEU A 211 7.35 14.61 15.50
CA LEU A 211 7.73 13.41 14.76
C LEU A 211 8.04 12.23 15.69
N ASN A 212 8.62 12.49 16.88
CA ASN A 212 8.87 11.46 17.88
C ASN A 212 7.57 10.89 18.47
N GLN A 213 6.53 11.71 18.69
CA GLN A 213 5.22 11.20 19.10
C GLN A 213 4.64 10.24 18.06
N VAL A 214 4.74 10.58 16.77
CA VAL A 214 4.30 9.70 15.68
C VAL A 214 5.12 8.41 15.64
N ARG A 215 6.46 8.48 15.81
CA ARG A 215 7.32 7.29 15.89
C ARG A 215 6.92 6.37 17.05
N SER A 216 6.61 6.93 18.22
CA SER A 216 6.13 6.18 19.37
C SER A 216 4.80 5.49 19.06
N PHE A 217 3.83 6.23 18.49
CA PHE A 217 2.56 5.67 18.06
C PHE A 217 2.71 4.53 17.05
N LEU A 218 3.56 4.67 16.03
CA LEU A 218 3.75 3.61 15.04
C LEU A 218 4.34 2.33 15.65
N ARG A 219 5.21 2.46 16.66
CA ARG A 219 5.82 1.31 17.35
C ARG A 219 4.87 0.63 18.32
N ASP A 220 4.07 1.41 19.03
CA ASP A 220 3.14 0.94 20.05
C ASP A 220 1.91 1.86 20.10
N PRO A 221 0.90 1.62 19.24
CA PRO A 221 -0.31 2.45 19.20
C PRO A 221 -1.09 2.46 20.51
N ASP A 222 -1.10 1.34 21.23
CA ASP A 222 -1.85 1.17 22.48
C ASP A 222 -1.12 1.87 23.64
N GLY A 223 0.19 1.62 23.81
CA GLY A 223 0.98 2.31 24.81
C GLY A 223 1.06 3.82 24.58
N TRP A 224 1.05 4.27 23.31
CA TRP A 224 0.96 5.70 22.99
C TRP A 224 -0.36 6.32 23.42
N ALA A 225 -1.48 5.61 23.28
CA ALA A 225 -2.79 6.09 23.71
C ALA A 225 -2.90 6.14 25.25
N GLU A 226 -2.49 5.08 25.95
CA GLU A 226 -2.50 5.00 27.42
C GLU A 226 -1.65 6.11 28.07
N ALA A 227 -0.49 6.42 27.48
CA ALA A 227 0.39 7.49 27.96
C ALA A 227 -0.25 8.89 27.86
N ARG A 228 -1.33 9.06 27.09
CA ARG A 228 -2.05 10.34 26.97
C ARG A 228 -3.21 10.44 27.93
N ASP A 229 -3.93 9.34 28.15
CA ASP A 229 -5.01 9.29 29.14
C ASP A 229 -4.50 9.52 30.58
N THR A 230 -3.22 9.23 30.83
CA THR A 230 -2.55 9.46 32.12
C THR A 230 -2.08 10.90 32.34
N VAL A 231 -2.11 11.76 31.31
CA VAL A 231 -1.67 13.18 31.40
C VAL A 231 -2.85 14.13 31.69
N GLU A 232 -4.10 13.69 31.53
CA GLU A 232 -5.31 14.47 31.84
C GLU A 232 -5.86 14.26 33.28
N VAL A 233 -5.05 13.76 34.23
CA VAL A 233 -5.42 13.63 35.67
C VAL A 233 -4.63 14.59 36.56
#